data_AF-A0A3M1MNJ4-F1
#
_entry.id   AF-A0A3M1MNJ4-F1
#
_cell.length_a   1.000
_cell.length_b   1.000
_cell.length_c   1.000
_cell.angle_alpha   90.00
_cell.angle_beta   90.00
_cell.angle_gamma   90.00
#
_symmetry.space_group_name_H-M   'P 1'
#
loop_
_entity.id
_entity.type
_entity.pdbx_description
1 polymer ?
#
loop_
_entity_poly.entity_id
_entity_poly.type
_entity_poly.pdbx_seq_one_letter_code
_entity_poly.pdbx_strand_id
1 'polypeptide(L)'
;SKKLETLRDVGLGYIKLGQSATTLSGGEAQRVKLAKELGKRATGRTIYILDEPTTGLHFADIAKLLQVLQRLVEAGNTVVIIEHNLDVIKSADHVVDLGPEGGVRGGEVVVCGTPEEVAAHPDSHTGRFLRACLPRMERAGEA
;
A
#
# COMPACT_ATOMS: atom_id res chain seq x y z
N SER A 1 -7.15 12.72 22.32
CA SER A 1 -8.30 11.80 22.14
C SER A 1 -7.92 10.85 21.03
N LYS A 2 -7.85 9.54 21.32
CA LYS A 2 -7.30 8.54 20.39
C LYS A 2 -7.92 8.60 18.98
N LYS A 3 -9.21 8.92 18.88
CA LYS A 3 -9.93 9.04 17.58
C LYS A 3 -9.51 10.25 16.75
N LEU A 4 -9.16 11.36 17.39
CA LEU A 4 -8.69 12.56 16.70
C LEU A 4 -7.23 12.42 16.28
N GLU A 5 -6.43 11.73 17.10
CA GLU A 5 -5.06 11.36 16.74
C GLU A 5 -5.02 10.45 15.51
N THR A 6 -5.86 9.40 15.45
CA THR A 6 -5.89 8.52 14.25
C THR A 6 -6.32 9.25 12.99
N LEU A 7 -7.24 10.22 13.07
CA LEU A 7 -7.61 11.09 11.93
C LEU A 7 -6.44 11.96 11.45
N ARG A 8 -5.62 12.47 12.39
CA ARG A 8 -4.42 13.22 12.04
C ARG A 8 -3.35 12.32 11.42
N ASP A 9 -3.18 11.11 11.95
CA ASP A 9 -2.20 10.14 11.46
C ASP A 9 -2.46 9.72 10.01
N VAL A 10 -3.74 9.59 9.61
CA VAL A 10 -4.12 9.36 8.20
C VAL A 10 -4.06 10.63 7.34
N GLY A 11 -3.59 11.76 7.86
CA GLY A 11 -3.43 13.01 7.11
C GLY A 11 -4.70 13.87 6.98
N LEU A 12 -5.75 13.61 7.77
CA LEU A 12 -7.02 14.34 7.72
C LEU A 12 -7.14 15.45 8.78
N GLY A 13 -6.00 15.95 9.29
CA GLY A 13 -5.99 16.98 10.34
C GLY A 13 -6.63 18.32 9.93
N TYR A 14 -6.80 18.56 8.63
CA TYR A 14 -7.42 19.78 8.09
C TYR A 14 -8.95 19.71 7.98
N ILE A 15 -9.56 18.53 8.12
CA ILE A 15 -11.01 18.35 8.01
C ILE A 15 -11.69 18.86 9.29
N LYS A 16 -12.78 19.61 9.12
CA LYS A 16 -13.57 20.12 10.24
C LYS A 16 -14.46 19.02 10.83
N LEU A 17 -14.53 18.95 12.15
CA LEU A 17 -15.51 18.07 12.81
C LEU A 17 -16.93 18.51 12.44
N GLY A 18 -17.76 17.54 12.04
CA GLY A 18 -19.12 17.79 11.55
C GLY A 18 -19.21 18.18 10.07
N GLN A 19 -18.10 18.20 9.32
CA GLN A 19 -18.12 18.35 7.87
C GLN A 19 -18.97 17.25 7.22
N SER A 20 -19.82 17.64 6.27
CA SER A 20 -20.70 16.70 5.56
C SER A 20 -19.88 15.62 4.84
N ALA A 21 -20.29 14.36 4.97
CA ALA A 21 -19.67 13.26 4.23
C ALA A 21 -19.77 13.43 2.70
N THR A 22 -20.76 14.18 2.21
CA THR A 22 -20.95 14.45 0.78
C THR A 22 -19.91 15.42 0.19
N THR A 23 -19.15 16.14 1.02
CA THR A 23 -18.11 17.06 0.57
C THR A 23 -16.71 16.47 0.67
N LEU A 24 -16.60 15.19 1.08
CA LEU A 24 -15.33 14.47 1.11
C LEU A 24 -15.02 13.91 -0.28
N SER A 25 -13.79 14.09 -0.72
CA SER A 25 -13.24 13.34 -1.85
C SER A 25 -13.20 11.83 -1.54
N GLY A 26 -13.12 10.99 -2.58
CA GLY A 26 -13.01 9.54 -2.42
C GLY A 26 -11.84 9.13 -1.50
N GLY A 27 -10.66 9.73 -1.70
CA GLY A 27 -9.48 9.47 -0.87
C GLY A 27 -9.62 9.96 0.57
N GLU A 28 -10.37 11.05 0.83
CA GLU A 28 -10.69 11.47 2.20
C GLU A 28 -11.64 10.46 2.87
N ALA A 29 -12.69 10.04 2.18
CA ALA A 29 -13.63 9.06 2.69
C ALA A 29 -12.95 7.71 3.01
N GLN A 30 -12.00 7.28 2.18
CA GLN A 30 -11.18 6.09 2.42
C GLN A 30 -10.30 6.25 3.67
N ARG A 31 -9.60 7.38 3.82
CA ARG A 31 -8.77 7.67 4.99
C ARG A 31 -9.58 7.76 6.28
N VAL A 32 -10.81 8.28 6.25
CA VAL A 32 -11.74 8.25 7.40
C VAL A 32 -12.05 6.80 7.81
N LYS A 33 -12.29 5.90 6.85
CA LYS A 33 -12.50 4.47 7.13
C LYS A 33 -11.25 3.85 7.77
N LEU A 34 -10.06 4.14 7.26
CA LEU A 34 -8.80 3.66 7.84
C LEU A 34 -8.58 4.15 9.27
N ALA A 35 -8.82 5.44 9.54
CA ALA A 35 -8.70 6.01 10.89
C ALA A 35 -9.67 5.35 11.89
N LYS A 36 -10.85 4.96 11.43
CA LYS A 36 -11.83 4.21 12.22
C LYS A 36 -11.31 2.82 12.57
N GLU A 37 -10.72 2.10 11.62
CA GLU A 37 -10.17 0.76 11.84
C GLU A 37 -8.96 0.79 12.79
N LEU A 38 -8.03 1.75 12.61
CA LEU A 38 -6.91 1.97 13.55
C LEU A 38 -7.35 2.29 14.98
N GLY A 39 -8.54 2.89 15.14
CA GLY A 39 -9.11 3.19 16.44
C GLY A 39 -9.63 1.96 17.20
N LYS A 40 -9.87 0.84 16.50
CA LYS A 40 -10.36 -0.40 17.10
C LYS A 40 -9.24 -1.14 17.83
N ARG A 41 -9.62 -2.02 18.75
CA ARG A 41 -8.68 -2.96 19.35
C ARG A 41 -8.37 -4.04 18.31
N ALA A 42 -7.11 -4.14 17.91
CA ALA A 42 -6.70 -5.16 16.96
C ALA A 42 -6.92 -6.55 17.56
N THR A 43 -7.51 -7.42 16.76
CA THR A 43 -7.72 -8.84 17.11
C THR A 43 -6.63 -9.73 16.51
N GLY A 44 -5.81 -9.18 15.61
CA GLY A 44 -4.81 -9.92 14.82
C GLY A 44 -5.44 -10.94 13.86
N ARG A 45 -6.73 -10.80 13.54
CA ARG A 45 -7.51 -11.80 12.77
C ARG A 45 -8.37 -11.13 11.71
N THR A 46 -7.92 -9.99 11.19
CA THR A 46 -8.63 -9.24 10.15
C THR A 46 -7.76 -9.15 8.91
N ILE A 47 -8.38 -9.38 7.75
CA ILE A 47 -7.76 -9.16 6.44
C ILE A 47 -8.36 -7.88 5.88
N TYR A 48 -7.51 -6.90 5.59
CA TYR A 48 -7.87 -5.66 4.92
C TYR A 48 -7.54 -5.79 3.44
N ILE A 49 -8.52 -5.54 2.57
CA ILE A 49 -8.33 -5.51 1.12
C ILE A 49 -8.56 -4.08 0.66
N LEU A 50 -7.58 -3.49 -0.02
CA LEU A 50 -7.63 -2.13 -0.53
C LEU A 50 -7.42 -2.14 -2.04
N ASP A 51 -8.30 -1.45 -2.75
CA ASP A 51 -8.22 -1.25 -4.19
C ASP A 51 -7.67 0.15 -4.48
N GLU A 52 -6.47 0.21 -5.05
CA GLU A 52 -5.71 1.42 -5.40
C GLU A 52 -5.80 2.57 -4.38
N PRO A 53 -5.37 2.35 -3.12
CA PRO A 53 -5.51 3.35 -2.08
C PRO A 53 -4.65 4.61 -2.28
N THR A 54 -3.69 4.60 -3.21
CA THR A 54 -2.88 5.79 -3.53
C THR A 54 -3.47 6.68 -4.62
N THR A 55 -4.58 6.30 -5.26
CA THR A 55 -5.18 7.08 -6.34
C THR A 55 -5.50 8.51 -5.90
N GLY A 56 -4.89 9.48 -6.58
CA GLY A 56 -5.05 10.91 -6.31
C GLY A 56 -4.30 11.43 -5.07
N LEU A 57 -3.43 10.63 -4.44
CA LEU A 57 -2.60 11.08 -3.32
C LEU A 57 -1.25 11.65 -3.81
N HIS A 58 -0.82 12.74 -3.17
CA HIS A 58 0.53 13.27 -3.34
C HIS A 58 1.56 12.34 -2.67
N PHE A 59 2.81 12.30 -3.14
CA PHE A 59 3.87 11.42 -2.62
C PHE A 59 4.04 11.47 -1.09
N ALA A 60 3.96 12.67 -0.50
CA ALA A 60 4.04 12.86 0.95
C ALA A 60 2.89 12.21 1.73
N ASP A 61 1.70 12.06 1.12
CA ASP A 61 0.55 11.41 1.73
C ASP A 61 0.57 9.89 1.54
N ILE A 62 1.22 9.39 0.48
CA ILE A 62 1.50 7.96 0.30
C ILE A 62 2.38 7.45 1.45
N ALA A 63 3.41 8.19 1.84
CA ALA A 63 4.25 7.83 2.98
C ALA A 63 3.47 7.71 4.29
N LYS A 64 2.51 8.62 4.55
CA LYS A 64 1.63 8.56 5.73
C LYS A 64 0.68 7.37 5.66
N LEU A 65 0.13 7.09 4.48
CA LEU A 65 -0.70 5.92 4.25
C LEU A 65 0.07 4.63 4.53
N LEU A 66 1.30 4.50 4.03
CA LEU A 66 2.16 3.35 4.29
C LEU A 66 2.42 3.15 5.79
N GLN A 67 2.71 4.23 6.54
CA GLN A 67 2.85 4.15 8.00
C GLN A 67 1.58 3.63 8.69
N VAL A 68 0.42 4.05 8.21
CA VAL A 68 -0.89 3.59 8.72
C VAL A 68 -1.10 2.11 8.44
N LEU A 69 -0.81 1.65 7.22
CA LEU A 69 -0.95 0.26 6.81
C LEU A 69 0.01 -0.64 7.58
N GLN A 70 1.26 -0.19 7.77
CA GLN A 70 2.26 -0.92 8.56
C GLN A 70 1.78 -1.14 10.00
N ARG A 71 1.17 -0.13 10.63
CA ARG A 71 0.59 -0.28 11.97
C ARG A 71 -0.54 -1.31 12.03
N LEU A 72 -1.30 -1.50 10.94
CA LEU A 72 -2.31 -2.57 10.88
C LEU A 72 -1.63 -3.94 10.84
N VAL A 73 -0.56 -4.08 10.06
CA VAL A 73 0.24 -5.31 9.96
C VAL A 73 0.93 -5.64 11.30
N GLU A 74 1.59 -4.66 11.92
CA GLU A 74 2.22 -4.79 13.24
C GLU A 74 1.24 -5.20 14.34
N ALA A 75 -0.04 -4.83 14.18
CA ALA A 75 -1.11 -5.25 15.08
C ALA A 75 -1.62 -6.68 14.81
N GLY A 76 -0.93 -7.44 13.95
CA GLY A 76 -1.19 -8.84 13.60
C GLY A 76 -2.22 -9.03 12.48
N ASN A 77 -2.63 -7.98 11.79
CA ASN A 77 -3.58 -8.11 10.68
C ASN A 77 -2.86 -8.37 9.36
N THR A 78 -3.59 -8.83 8.35
CA THR A 78 -3.08 -8.95 6.98
C THR A 78 -3.65 -7.82 6.13
N VAL A 79 -2.82 -7.23 5.27
CA VAL A 79 -3.23 -6.21 4.32
C VAL A 79 -2.90 -6.68 2.92
N VAL A 80 -3.90 -6.71 2.05
CA VAL A 80 -3.79 -7.02 0.62
C VAL A 80 -4.14 -5.76 -0.15
N ILE A 81 -3.27 -5.35 -1.06
CA ILE A 81 -3.42 -4.10 -1.79
C ILE A 81 -3.28 -4.37 -3.29
N ILE A 82 -4.22 -3.84 -4.07
CA ILE A 82 -4.08 -3.72 -5.52
C ILE A 82 -3.45 -2.35 -5.77
N GLU A 83 -2.27 -2.32 -6.37
CA GLU A 83 -1.52 -1.09 -6.58
C GLU A 83 -0.71 -1.11 -7.88
N HIS A 84 -0.47 0.08 -8.40
CA HIS A 84 0.47 0.34 -9.49
C HIS A 84 1.57 1.32 -9.06
N ASN A 85 1.48 1.88 -7.84
CA ASN A 85 2.49 2.79 -7.32
C ASN A 85 3.72 2.04 -6.77
N LEU A 86 4.88 2.26 -7.39
CA LEU A 86 6.14 1.59 -7.03
C LEU A 86 6.62 1.87 -5.60
N ASP A 87 6.27 3.02 -5.01
CA ASP A 87 6.63 3.33 -3.61
C ASP A 87 5.88 2.42 -2.62
N VAL A 88 4.66 1.99 -2.98
CA VAL A 88 3.91 1.01 -2.19
C VAL A 88 4.43 -0.39 -2.45
N ILE A 89 4.58 -0.77 -3.73
CA ILE A 89 5.00 -2.13 -4.12
C ILE A 89 6.36 -2.48 -3.52
N LYS A 90 7.34 -1.55 -3.56
CA LYS A 90 8.68 -1.79 -2.98
C LYS A 90 8.70 -1.99 -1.47
N SER A 91 7.63 -1.54 -0.78
CA SER A 91 7.52 -1.61 0.68
C SER A 91 6.76 -2.85 1.15
N ALA A 92 6.25 -3.67 0.22
CA ALA A 92 5.47 -4.86 0.55
C ALA A 92 6.36 -6.03 0.99
N ASP A 93 5.87 -6.83 1.92
CA ASP A 93 6.54 -8.08 2.33
C ASP A 93 6.46 -9.16 1.22
N HIS A 94 5.39 -9.11 0.41
CA HIS A 94 5.12 -10.06 -0.67
C HIS A 94 4.36 -9.38 -1.80
N VAL A 95 4.72 -9.71 -3.04
CA VAL A 95 4.14 -9.18 -4.27
C VAL A 95 3.66 -10.33 -5.13
N VAL A 96 2.45 -10.21 -5.68
CA VAL A 96 1.87 -11.11 -6.67
C VAL A 96 1.70 -10.30 -7.96
N ASP A 97 2.53 -10.58 -8.95
CA ASP A 97 2.48 -9.90 -10.25
C ASP A 97 1.58 -10.66 -11.22
N LEU A 98 0.60 -9.95 -11.79
CA LEU A 98 -0.38 -10.49 -12.72
C LEU A 98 -0.11 -9.97 -14.13
N GLY A 99 -0.30 -10.83 -15.13
CA GLY A 99 -0.05 -10.47 -16.51
C GLY A 99 -0.06 -11.69 -17.43
N PRO A 100 0.85 -11.75 -18.43
CA PRO A 100 1.86 -10.74 -18.77
C PRO A 100 1.25 -9.46 -19.36
N GLU A 101 0.04 -9.54 -19.92
CA GLU A 101 -0.68 -8.42 -20.53
C GLU A 101 -2.01 -8.15 -19.81
N GLY A 102 -2.77 -7.17 -20.28
CA GLY A 102 -4.16 -6.96 -19.85
C GLY A 102 -5.19 -7.78 -20.66
N GLY A 103 -6.38 -7.96 -20.10
CA GLY A 103 -7.52 -8.58 -20.78
C GLY A 103 -7.32 -10.07 -21.08
N VAL A 104 -7.65 -10.51 -22.31
CA VAL A 104 -7.58 -11.93 -22.72
C VAL A 104 -6.16 -12.49 -22.82
N ARG A 105 -5.16 -11.61 -22.80
CA ARG A 105 -3.73 -11.99 -22.81
C ARG A 105 -3.11 -11.95 -21.40
N GLY A 106 -3.93 -11.68 -20.39
CA GLY A 106 -3.53 -11.65 -18.99
C GLY A 106 -4.24 -12.72 -18.16
N GLY A 107 -4.29 -12.50 -16.86
CA GLY A 107 -4.98 -13.38 -15.91
C GLY A 107 -4.11 -14.51 -15.37
N GLU A 108 -2.82 -14.50 -15.69
CA GLU A 108 -1.84 -15.44 -15.15
C GLU A 108 -1.01 -14.79 -14.05
N VAL A 109 -0.54 -15.61 -13.12
CA VAL A 109 0.47 -15.21 -12.14
C VAL A 109 1.82 -15.31 -12.83
N VAL A 110 2.45 -14.17 -13.09
CA VAL A 110 3.77 -14.10 -13.72
C VAL A 110 4.85 -14.48 -12.72
N VAL A 111 4.78 -13.90 -11.52
CA VAL A 111 5.72 -14.15 -10.43
C VAL A 111 5.08 -13.79 -9.08
N CYS A 112 5.42 -14.55 -8.04
CA CYS A 112 5.12 -14.21 -6.65
C CYS A 112 6.40 -14.30 -5.82
N GLY A 113 6.62 -13.34 -4.93
CA GLY A 113 7.83 -13.31 -4.11
C GLY A 113 7.99 -12.00 -3.35
N THR A 114 9.18 -11.75 -2.84
CA THR A 114 9.55 -10.42 -2.34
C THR A 114 9.67 -9.41 -3.49
N PRO A 115 9.65 -8.09 -3.21
CA PRO A 115 9.91 -7.07 -4.22
C PRO A 115 11.20 -7.31 -5.03
N GLU A 116 12.26 -7.81 -4.40
CA GLU A 116 13.54 -8.14 -5.04
C GLU A 116 13.42 -9.33 -6.00
N GLU A 117 12.70 -10.38 -5.61
CA GLU A 117 12.45 -11.56 -6.44
C GLU A 117 11.62 -11.19 -7.69
N VAL A 118 10.57 -10.38 -7.50
CA VAL A 118 9.78 -9.84 -8.62
C VAL A 118 10.64 -8.94 -9.51
N ALA A 119 11.47 -8.08 -8.94
CA ALA A 119 12.37 -7.21 -9.70
C ALA A 119 13.41 -7.99 -10.51
N ALA A 120 13.79 -9.20 -10.09
CA ALA A 120 14.70 -10.08 -10.81
C ALA A 120 14.04 -10.83 -11.99
N HIS A 121 12.71 -11.00 -11.98
CA HIS A 121 11.98 -11.80 -12.96
C HIS A 121 11.96 -11.14 -14.35
N PRO A 122 12.45 -11.80 -15.42
CA PRO A 122 12.61 -11.19 -16.74
C PRO A 122 11.28 -10.84 -17.43
N ASP A 123 10.24 -11.65 -17.19
CA ASP A 123 8.94 -11.50 -17.85
C ASP A 123 7.96 -10.57 -17.09
N SER A 124 8.36 -10.08 -15.92
CA SER A 124 7.52 -9.19 -15.11
C SER A 124 7.67 -7.73 -15.55
N HIS A 125 6.56 -7.12 -16.02
CA HIS A 125 6.53 -5.69 -16.29
C HIS A 125 6.75 -4.89 -15.01
N THR A 126 6.08 -5.26 -13.93
CA THR A 126 6.26 -4.67 -12.60
C THR A 126 7.72 -4.75 -12.18
N GLY A 127 8.34 -5.93 -12.31
CA GLY A 127 9.74 -6.19 -11.96
C GLY A 127 10.73 -5.29 -12.72
N ARG A 128 10.49 -5.06 -14.01
CA ARG A 128 11.30 -4.15 -14.84
C ARG A 128 11.37 -2.73 -14.25
N PHE A 129 10.24 -2.19 -13.80
CA PHE A 129 10.19 -0.84 -13.22
C PHE A 129 10.64 -0.83 -11.76
N LEU A 130 10.26 -1.84 -10.99
CA LEU A 130 10.60 -1.98 -9.58
C LEU A 130 12.12 -2.04 -9.36
N ARG A 131 12.86 -2.69 -10.27
CA ARG A 131 14.33 -2.76 -10.25
C ARG A 131 15.01 -1.38 -10.18
N ALA A 132 14.43 -0.35 -10.80
CA ALA A 132 14.98 1.00 -10.76
C ALA A 132 14.73 1.74 -9.44
N CYS A 133 13.75 1.27 -8.66
CA CYS A 133 13.34 1.88 -7.38
C CYS A 133 13.98 1.21 -6.16
N LEU A 134 14.52 0.00 -6.32
CA LEU A 134 15.22 -0.71 -5.26
C LEU A 134 16.66 -0.19 -5.12
N PRO A 135 17.19 -0.11 -3.88
CA PRO A 135 18.59 0.23 -3.67
C PRO A 135 19.47 -0.77 -4.42
N ARG A 136 20.49 -0.26 -5.12
CA ARG A 136 21.46 -1.12 -5.81
C ARG A 136 22.19 -1.92 -4.74
N MET A 137 21.96 -3.24 -4.68
CA MET A 137 22.79 -4.11 -3.86
C MET A 137 24.22 -3.98 -4.38
N GLU A 138 25.08 -3.30 -3.63
CA GLU A 138 26.52 -3.41 -3.83
C GLU A 138 26.87 -4.89 -3.68
N ARG A 139 27.57 -5.45 -4.67
CA ARG A 139 28.01 -6.85 -4.61
C ARG A 139 28.92 -7.01 -3.41
N ALA A 140 28.40 -7.54 -2.31
CA ALA A 140 29.22 -8.07 -1.24
C ALA A 140 29.87 -9.35 -1.75
N GLY A 141 31.18 -9.27 -2.05
CA GLY A 141 32.04 -10.45 -2.21
C GLY A 141 32.65 -10.67 -3.60
N GLU A 142 33.63 -9.85 -3.97
CA GLU A 142 34.84 -10.36 -4.62
C GLU A 142 35.95 -10.26 -3.57
N ALA A 143 36.29 -11.40 -2.94
CA ALA A 143 37.45 -11.61 -2.10
C ALA A 143 38.03 -12.99 -2.43
#